data_AF-A0A6A8MR03-F1
#
_entry.id   AF-A0A6A8MR03-F1
#
_cell.length_a   1.000
_cell.length_b   1.000
_cell.length_c   1.000
_cell.angle_alpha   90.00
_cell.angle_beta   90.00
_cell.angle_gamma   90.00
#
_symmetry.space_group_name_H-M   'P 1'
#
loop_
_entity.id
_entity.type
_entity.pdbx_description
1 polymer ?
#
loop_
_entity_poly.entity_id
_entity_poly.type
_entity_poly.pdbx_seq_one_letter_code
_entity_poly.pdbx_strand_id
1 'polypeptide(L)'
;MNRQSKRMMERQGGDQPRATERRTRPQPGTEVKKERTGLRQFFSEVRSELKKVAWPNRQEVINSTVVVLIAIVFMTTLIFGYDYLSSKFVLFLFK
;
A
#
# COMPACT_ATOMS: atom_id res chain seq x y z
N MET A 1 -53.25 26.74 62.26
CA MET A 1 -53.08 27.58 61.05
C MET A 1 -52.44 26.74 59.95
N ASN A 2 -53.01 26.78 58.75
CA ASN A 2 -53.06 25.70 57.77
C ASN A 2 -51.76 25.28 57.06
N ARG A 3 -51.58 23.96 56.89
CA ARG A 3 -50.63 23.33 55.94
C ARG A 3 -51.01 23.55 54.46
N GLN A 4 -52.19 24.15 54.21
CA GLN A 4 -52.74 24.42 52.88
C GLN A 4 -52.10 25.64 52.20
N SER A 5 -51.73 26.67 52.95
CA SER A 5 -51.10 27.89 52.39
C SER A 5 -49.71 27.61 51.82
N LYS A 6 -48.97 26.66 52.41
CA LYS A 6 -47.66 26.23 51.89
C LYS A 6 -47.75 25.52 50.53
N ARG A 7 -48.87 24.85 50.24
CA ARG A 7 -49.11 24.14 48.97
C ARG A 7 -49.53 25.06 47.83
N MET A 8 -50.09 26.24 48.14
CA MET A 8 -50.47 27.22 47.13
C MET A 8 -49.26 28.01 46.61
N MET A 9 -48.27 28.30 47.47
CA MET A 9 -46.99 28.89 47.04
C MET A 9 -46.17 27.94 46.17
N GLU A 10 -46.23 26.64 46.44
CA GLU A 10 -45.49 25.62 45.68
C GLU A 10 -46.06 25.40 44.26
N ARG A 11 -47.35 25.69 44.04
CA ARG A 11 -47.98 25.64 42.71
C ARG A 11 -47.71 26.87 41.83
N GLN A 12 -47.28 27.99 42.40
CA GLN A 12 -46.97 29.22 41.65
C GLN A 12 -45.50 29.33 41.22
N GLY A 13 -44.61 28.45 41.66
CA GLY A 13 -43.21 28.39 41.24
C GLY A 13 -42.95 27.43 40.07
N GLY A 14 -43.87 27.35 39.12
CA GLY A 14 -43.74 26.51 37.93
C GLY A 14 -42.77 27.12 36.93
N ASP A 15 -41.49 26.77 37.03
CA ASP A 15 -40.59 26.47 35.91
C ASP A 15 -39.18 26.22 36.46
N GLN A 16 -38.96 25.01 37.01
CA GLN A 16 -37.64 24.40 36.99
C GLN A 16 -37.76 22.94 36.53
N PRO A 17 -36.93 22.54 35.55
CA PRO A 17 -37.08 21.26 34.86
C PRO A 17 -36.64 20.12 35.78
N ARG A 18 -37.56 19.21 36.08
CA ARG A 18 -37.26 17.88 36.60
C ARG A 18 -37.64 16.84 35.56
N ALA A 19 -36.63 16.37 34.83
CA ALA A 19 -36.60 15.04 34.24
C ALA A 19 -35.13 14.59 34.28
N THR A 20 -34.69 14.03 35.40
CA THR A 20 -34.63 12.57 35.56
C THR A 20 -33.58 11.95 34.62
N GLU A 21 -32.38 11.76 35.17
CA GLU A 21 -31.77 10.43 35.18
C GLU A 21 -31.33 9.85 33.83
N ARG A 22 -30.33 10.46 33.18
CA ARG A 22 -29.46 9.71 32.25
C ARG A 22 -28.28 9.11 33.03
N ARG A 23 -28.52 7.93 33.61
CA ARG A 23 -27.46 6.95 33.89
C ARG A 23 -26.87 6.52 32.54
N THR A 24 -25.85 7.21 32.06
CA THR A 24 -25.06 6.73 30.92
C THR A 24 -24.14 5.63 31.44
N ARG A 25 -24.65 4.40 31.29
CA ARG A 25 -23.99 3.09 31.31
C ARG A 25 -22.47 3.15 31.09
N PRO A 26 -21.63 2.43 31.88
CA PRO A 26 -20.22 2.24 31.56
C PRO A 26 -20.14 1.67 30.15
N GLN A 27 -19.43 2.34 29.25
CA GLN A 27 -19.24 1.87 27.89
C GLN A 27 -18.53 0.51 27.96
N PRO A 28 -19.13 -0.59 27.46
CA PRO A 28 -18.40 -1.83 27.33
C PRO A 28 -17.23 -1.56 26.39
N GLY A 29 -16.04 -1.91 26.86
CA GLY A 29 -14.78 -1.62 26.18
C GLY A 29 -14.89 -1.92 24.70
N THR A 30 -14.53 -0.94 23.89
CA THR A 30 -14.09 -1.19 22.53
C THR A 30 -12.84 -2.06 22.68
N GLU A 31 -13.04 -3.38 22.70
CA GLU A 31 -11.95 -4.32 22.50
C GLU A 31 -11.29 -3.88 21.20
N VAL A 32 -10.07 -3.36 21.33
CA VAL A 32 -9.18 -3.13 20.21
C VAL A 32 -8.90 -4.52 19.67
N LYS A 33 -9.78 -4.98 18.77
CA LYS A 33 -9.66 -6.24 18.06
C LYS A 33 -8.31 -6.17 17.39
N LYS A 34 -7.35 -6.88 17.99
CA LYS A 34 -5.96 -6.98 17.56
C LYS A 34 -5.99 -7.27 16.07
N GLU A 35 -5.77 -6.24 15.25
CA GLU A 35 -5.68 -6.36 13.80
C GLU A 35 -4.48 -7.25 13.54
N ARG A 36 -4.75 -8.55 13.39
CA ARG A 36 -3.87 -9.41 12.60
C ARG A 36 -3.89 -8.76 11.24
N THR A 37 -2.75 -8.19 10.82
CA THR A 37 -2.54 -7.62 9.49
C THR A 37 -3.10 -8.62 8.48
N GLY A 38 -4.31 -8.35 8.00
CA GLY A 38 -4.97 -9.24 7.07
C GLY A 38 -4.18 -9.25 5.78
N LEU A 39 -4.16 -10.37 5.05
CA LEU A 39 -3.55 -10.42 3.71
C LEU A 39 -4.02 -9.24 2.82
N ARG A 40 -5.27 -8.79 3.00
CA ARG A 40 -5.83 -7.59 2.35
C ARG A 40 -5.08 -6.30 2.68
N GLN A 41 -4.65 -6.12 3.92
CA GLN A 41 -3.88 -4.96 4.36
C GLN A 41 -2.46 -5.01 3.79
N PHE A 42 -1.82 -6.19 3.79
CA PHE A 42 -0.50 -6.39 3.16
C PHE A 42 -0.51 -6.04 1.66
N PHE A 43 -1.49 -6.49 0.88
CA PHE A 43 -1.61 -6.12 -0.53
C PHE A 43 -1.83 -4.61 -0.74
N SER A 44 -2.57 -3.96 0.17
CA SER A 44 -2.76 -2.50 0.15
C SER A 44 -1.43 -1.77 0.42
N GLU A 45 -0.66 -2.24 1.40
CA GLU A 45 0.68 -1.72 1.72
C GLU A 45 1.65 -1.93 0.54
N VAL A 46 1.71 -3.12 -0.06
CA VAL A 46 2.54 -3.40 -1.26
C VAL A 46 2.17 -2.50 -2.43
N ARG A 47 0.87 -2.29 -2.72
CA ARG A 47 0.44 -1.38 -3.77
C ARG A 47 0.85 0.07 -3.48
N SER A 48 0.82 0.47 -2.21
CA SER A 48 1.26 1.81 -1.80
C SER A 48 2.77 2.00 -1.98
N GLU A 49 3.56 0.95 -1.77
CA GLU A 49 5.01 0.96 -1.96
C GLU A 49 5.40 0.88 -3.44
N LEU A 50 4.71 0.05 -4.23
CA LEU A 50 4.90 -0.05 -5.69
C LEU A 50 4.61 1.27 -6.41
N LYS A 51 3.76 2.14 -5.84
CA LYS A 51 3.54 3.50 -6.36
C LYS A 51 4.74 4.42 -6.16
N LYS A 52 5.62 4.14 -5.18
CA LYS A 52 6.87 4.87 -4.96
C LYS A 52 7.97 4.44 -5.91
N VAL A 53 7.81 3.29 -6.57
CA VAL A 53 8.76 2.83 -7.60
C VAL A 53 8.61 3.72 -8.83
N ALA A 54 9.68 4.43 -9.16
CA ALA A 54 9.78 5.15 -10.42
C ALA A 54 9.94 4.13 -11.54
N TRP A 55 8.82 3.75 -12.17
CA TRP A 55 8.87 2.87 -13.33
C TRP A 55 9.51 3.63 -14.49
N PRO A 56 10.51 3.02 -15.15
CA PRO A 56 11.25 3.68 -16.21
C PRO A 56 10.32 4.06 -17.36
N ASN A 57 10.66 5.14 -18.05
CA ASN A 57 9.89 5.54 -19.23
C ASN A 57 10.09 4.50 -20.34
N ARG A 58 9.08 4.32 -21.21
CA ARG A 58 9.15 3.38 -22.35
C ARG A 58 10.39 3.63 -23.21
N GLN A 59 10.79 4.90 -23.34
CA GLN A 59 11.98 5.28 -24.10
C GLN A 59 13.28 4.77 -23.46
N GLU A 60 13.40 4.81 -22.14
CA GLU A 60 14.59 4.33 -21.43
C GLU A 60 14.73 2.82 -21.60
N VAL A 61 13.63 2.08 -21.45
CA VAL A 61 13.60 0.62 -21.64
C VAL A 61 14.01 0.24 -23.06
N ILE A 62 13.50 0.96 -24.06
CA ILE A 62 13.85 0.74 -25.48
C ILE A 62 15.34 1.03 -25.69
N ASN A 63 15.84 2.18 -25.23
CA ASN A 63 17.23 2.57 -25.40
C ASN A 63 18.18 1.55 -24.74
N SER A 64 17.92 1.15 -23.50
CA SER A 64 18.72 0.14 -22.80
C SER A 64 18.69 -1.21 -23.51
N THR A 65 17.54 -1.62 -24.05
CA THR A 65 17.43 -2.89 -24.79
C THR A 65 18.16 -2.83 -26.13
N VAL A 66 18.10 -1.70 -26.85
CA VAL A 66 18.82 -1.50 -28.12
C VAL A 66 20.33 -1.61 -27.91
N VAL A 67 20.87 -0.98 -26.86
CA VAL A 67 22.31 -1.09 -26.53
C VAL A 67 22.71 -2.55 -26.29
N VAL A 68 21.91 -3.29 -25.53
CA VAL A 68 22.15 -4.72 -25.27
C VAL A 68 22.08 -5.55 -26.55
N LEU A 69 21.10 -5.30 -27.42
CA LEU A 69 21.00 -5.98 -28.71
C LEU A 69 22.23 -5.76 -29.59
N ILE A 70 22.72 -4.52 -29.67
CA ILE A 70 23.95 -4.19 -30.40
C ILE A 70 25.14 -4.97 -29.83
N ALA A 71 25.28 -4.99 -28.49
CA ALA A 71 26.36 -5.72 -27.83
C ALA A 71 26.32 -7.23 -28.12
N ILE A 72 25.12 -7.84 -28.09
CA ILE A 72 24.93 -9.26 -28.43
C ILE A 72 25.33 -9.52 -29.88
N VAL A 73 24.82 -8.74 -30.83
CA VAL A 73 25.14 -8.91 -32.26
C VAL A 73 26.64 -8.78 -32.52
N PHE A 74 27.29 -7.79 -31.89
CA PHE A 74 28.72 -7.59 -31.98
C PHE A 74 29.51 -8.79 -31.45
N MET A 75 29.19 -9.25 -30.24
CA MET A 75 29.85 -10.40 -29.60
C MET A 75 29.66 -11.67 -30.43
N THR A 76 28.45 -11.95 -30.89
CA THR A 76 28.13 -13.11 -31.74
C THR A 76 28.91 -13.06 -33.06
N THR A 77 29.00 -11.89 -33.69
CA THR A 77 29.77 -11.72 -34.94
C THR A 77 31.26 -11.98 -34.73
N LEU A 78 31.83 -11.49 -33.63
CA LEU A 78 33.23 -11.74 -33.29
C LEU A 78 33.51 -13.23 -33.07
N ILE A 79 32.69 -13.90 -32.27
CA ILE A 79 32.83 -15.34 -32.00
C ILE A 79 32.71 -16.13 -33.30
N PHE A 80 31.68 -15.84 -34.10
CA PHE A 80 31.49 -16.49 -35.40
C PHE A 80 32.69 -16.30 -36.35
N GLY A 81 33.23 -15.07 -36.41
CA GLY A 81 34.42 -14.78 -37.20
C GLY A 81 35.64 -15.55 -36.71
N TYR A 82 35.84 -15.64 -35.40
CA TYR A 82 36.92 -16.40 -34.78
C TYR A 82 36.79 -17.90 -35.07
N ASP A 83 35.61 -18.49 -34.92
CA ASP A 83 35.34 -19.90 -35.20
C ASP A 83 35.57 -20.23 -36.68
N TYR A 84 35.14 -19.34 -37.58
CA TYR A 84 35.36 -19.49 -39.02
C TYR A 84 36.85 -19.43 -39.37
N LEU A 85 37.59 -18.47 -38.79
CA LEU A 85 39.03 -18.33 -39.00
C LEU A 85 39.78 -19.55 -38.47
N SER A 86 39.43 -20.01 -37.27
CA SER A 86 40.00 -21.20 -36.65
C SER A 86 39.76 -22.44 -37.52
N SER A 87 38.53 -22.63 -38.02
CA SER A 87 38.20 -23.76 -38.90
C SER A 87 39.02 -23.75 -40.19
N LYS A 88 39.20 -22.59 -40.82
CA LYS A 88 40.04 -22.45 -42.00
C LYS A 88 41.52 -22.67 -41.70
N PHE A 89 42.00 -22.20 -40.56
CA PHE A 89 43.38 -22.36 -40.11
C PHE A 89 43.72 -23.83 -39.86
N VAL A 90 42.86 -24.58 -39.18
CA VAL A 90 43.04 -26.02 -38.94
C VAL A 90 43.05 -26.80 -40.26
N LEU A 91 42.12 -26.51 -41.17
CA LEU A 91 42.10 -27.16 -42.49
C LEU A 91 43.33 -26.86 -43.34
N PHE A 92 43.91 -25.66 -43.21
CA PHE A 92 45.18 -25.32 -43.85
C PHE A 92 46.36 -26.07 -43.21
N LEU A 93 46.35 -26.22 -41.88
CA LEU A 93 47.43 -26.84 -41.13
C LEU A 93 47.48 -28.38 -41.27
N PHE A 94 46.32 -29.01 -41.50
CA PHE A 94 46.20 -30.46 -41.76
C PHE A 94 46.27 -30.83 -43.25
N LYS A 95 46.57 -29.89 -44.14
CA LYS A 95 46.81 -30.12 -45.57
C LYS A 95 48.30 -30.10 -45.87
#